data_AF-A0A8C9BE22-F1
#
_entry.id   AF-A0A8C9BE22-F1
#
_cell.length_a   1.000
_cell.length_b   1.000
_cell.length_c   1.000
_cell.angle_alpha   90.00
_cell.angle_beta   90.00
_cell.angle_gamma   90.00
#
_symmetry.space_group_name_H-M   'P 1'
#
loop_
_entity.id
_entity.type
_entity.pdbx_description
1 polymer ?
#
loop_
_entity_poly.entity_id
_entity_poly.type
_entity_poly.pdbx_seq_one_letter_code
_entity_poly.pdbx_strand_id
1 'polypeptide(L)'
;MRLPLLSPPLLLLLAAVAAATTTFRPDWNRLHGLARGRVETCGGQLNRLKEVKAFVTQDIPLYHNLVMKHLPGADPELVLLGQRFEELERIPLSDMTREEINALVQELGFYRKASPDEAVPPEYLRAPARPAEGAPDRADL
;
A
#
# COMPACT_ATOMS: atom_id res chain seq x y z
N MET A 1 22.57 -33.56 32.95
CA MET A 1 22.32 -32.35 32.14
C MET A 1 21.03 -31.72 32.66
N ARG A 2 21.11 -30.56 33.32
CA ARG A 2 19.93 -29.85 33.87
C ARG A 2 19.41 -28.90 32.79
N LEU A 3 18.22 -29.16 32.25
CA LEU A 3 17.50 -28.19 31.44
C LEU A 3 17.05 -27.03 32.35
N PRO A 4 17.29 -25.76 32.00
CA PRO A 4 16.73 -24.65 32.75
C PRO A 4 15.22 -24.61 32.49
N LEU A 5 14.42 -24.79 33.54
CA LEU A 5 12.98 -24.55 33.51
C LEU A 5 12.76 -23.05 33.29
N LEU A 6 12.40 -22.66 32.07
CA LEU A 6 12.00 -21.29 31.77
C LEU A 6 10.72 -20.97 32.57
N SER A 7 10.75 -19.92 33.37
CA SER A 7 9.66 -19.59 34.29
C SER A 7 8.39 -19.16 33.53
N PRO A 8 7.19 -19.59 33.98
CA PRO A 8 5.92 -19.33 33.29
C PRO A 8 5.58 -17.84 33.01
N PRO A 9 5.98 -16.83 33.82
CA PRO A 9 5.71 -15.43 33.45
C PRO A 9 6.57 -14.93 32.29
N LEU A 10 7.69 -15.59 31.96
CA LEU A 10 8.54 -15.21 30.82
C LEU A 10 7.93 -15.67 29.48
N LEU A 11 7.10 -16.72 29.48
CA LEU A 11 6.36 -17.18 28.30
C LEU A 11 5.18 -16.25 27.95
N LEU A 12 4.59 -15.55 28.92
CA LEU A 12 3.45 -14.65 28.69
C LEU A 12 3.86 -13.30 28.07
N LEU A 13 5.12 -12.87 28.24
CA LEU A 13 5.64 -11.64 27.65
C LEU A 13 6.00 -11.77 26.16
N LEU A 14 6.19 -12.99 25.64
CA LEU A 14 6.49 -13.24 24.23
C LEU A 14 5.25 -13.36 23.33
N ALA A 15 4.06 -13.59 23.91
CA ALA A 15 2.82 -13.74 23.14
C ALA A 15 2.14 -12.41 22.77
N ALA A 16 2.53 -11.29 23.39
CA ALA A 16 1.85 -10.00 23.22
C ALA A 16 2.40 -9.13 22.07
N VAL A 17 3.48 -9.53 21.39
CA VAL A 17 4.19 -8.70 20.40
C VAL A 17 3.75 -8.97 18.95
N ALA A 18 2.77 -9.84 18.71
CA ALA A 18 2.46 -10.33 17.35
C ALA A 18 1.10 -9.91 16.76
N ALA A 19 0.31 -9.05 17.40
CA ALA A 19 -1.05 -8.76 16.94
C ALA A 19 -1.35 -7.26 16.79
N ALA A 20 -0.63 -6.59 15.89
CA ALA A 20 -1.05 -5.31 15.33
C ALA A 20 -0.71 -5.25 13.83
N THR A 21 -0.81 -6.38 13.13
CA THR A 21 -0.89 -6.35 11.67
C THR A 21 -2.36 -6.15 11.33
N THR A 22 -2.71 -5.00 10.77
CA THR A 22 -3.96 -4.76 10.03
C THR A 22 -4.57 -6.06 9.48
N THR A 23 -5.83 -6.31 9.83
CA THR A 23 -6.59 -7.51 9.43
C THR A 23 -7.01 -7.48 7.96
N PHE A 24 -6.71 -6.39 7.24
CA PHE A 24 -7.04 -6.29 5.83
C PHE A 24 -6.05 -7.11 4.99
N ARG A 25 -6.56 -8.17 4.35
CA ARG A 25 -5.84 -8.96 3.36
C ARG A 25 -6.49 -8.70 2.01
N PRO A 26 -5.80 -8.03 1.06
CA PRO A 26 -6.32 -7.86 -0.29
C PRO A 26 -6.63 -9.22 -0.91
N ASP A 27 -7.74 -9.32 -1.65
CA ASP A 27 -7.98 -10.50 -2.48
C ASP A 27 -7.06 -10.44 -3.71
N TRP A 28 -5.89 -11.06 -3.60
CA TRP A 28 -4.88 -11.08 -4.65
C TRP A 28 -5.39 -11.63 -5.99
N ASN A 29 -6.46 -12.43 -5.98
CA ASN A 29 -7.06 -12.94 -7.23
C ASN A 29 -7.73 -11.83 -8.04
N ARG A 30 -8.26 -10.80 -7.36
CA ARG A 30 -8.90 -9.64 -8.00
C ARG A 30 -7.89 -8.62 -8.52
N LEU A 31 -6.66 -8.67 -8.02
CA LEU A 31 -5.58 -7.75 -8.39
C LEU A 31 -4.84 -8.16 -9.67
N HIS A 32 -5.34 -9.15 -10.41
CA HIS A 32 -4.80 -9.49 -11.70
C HIS A 32 -4.89 -8.28 -12.65
N GLY A 33 -3.75 -7.79 -13.11
CA GLY A 33 -3.66 -6.60 -13.97
C GLY A 33 -3.62 -5.27 -13.22
N LEU A 34 -3.40 -5.28 -11.89
CA LEU A 34 -3.11 -4.07 -11.11
C LEU A 34 -2.03 -3.24 -11.80
N ALA A 35 -2.31 -1.96 -12.01
CA ALA A 35 -1.39 -1.06 -12.69
C ALA A 35 -1.27 0.30 -12.01
N ARG A 36 -2.28 0.73 -11.26
CA ARG A 36 -2.34 2.06 -10.64
C ARG A 36 -3.16 2.03 -9.36
N GLY A 37 -3.06 3.09 -8.58
CA GLY A 37 -3.89 3.30 -7.39
C GLY A 37 -4.40 4.74 -7.32
N ARG A 38 -5.51 4.92 -6.63
CA ARG A 38 -6.06 6.23 -6.32
C ARG A 38 -6.62 6.24 -4.91
N VAL A 39 -6.19 7.19 -4.08
CA VAL A 39 -6.86 7.44 -2.81
C VAL A 39 -8.01 8.41 -3.04
N GLU A 40 -9.21 7.98 -2.72
CA GLU A 40 -10.42 8.80 -2.74
C GLU A 40 -10.76 9.22 -1.32
N THR A 41 -10.97 10.51 -1.09
CA THR A 41 -11.34 11.01 0.25
C THR A 41 -11.93 12.40 0.18
N CYS A 42 -12.81 12.71 1.12
CA CYS A 42 -13.24 14.08 1.38
C CYS A 42 -12.20 14.81 2.24
N GLY A 43 -11.83 16.04 1.84
CA GLY A 43 -10.86 16.87 2.59
C GLY A 43 -11.31 17.20 4.01
N GLY A 44 -12.62 17.33 4.26
CA GLY A 44 -13.16 17.56 5.60
C GLY A 44 -12.95 16.38 6.55
N GLN A 45 -13.01 15.14 6.04
CA GLN A 45 -12.80 13.95 6.84
C GLN A 45 -11.34 13.74 7.25
N LEU A 46 -10.39 14.15 6.41
CA LEU A 46 -8.95 14.02 6.71
C LEU A 46 -8.55 14.79 7.98
N ASN A 47 -9.30 15.80 8.40
CA ASN A 47 -8.97 16.58 9.60
C ASN A 47 -9.05 15.75 10.89
N ARG A 48 -9.88 14.70 10.94
CA ARG A 48 -9.96 13.78 12.08
C ARG A 48 -9.07 12.55 11.92
N LEU A 49 -8.59 12.26 10.71
CA LEU A 49 -7.76 11.09 10.38
C LEU A 49 -6.32 11.53 10.10
N LYS A 50 -5.58 11.82 11.17
CA LYS A 50 -4.22 12.39 11.07
C LYS A 50 -3.27 11.48 10.29
N GLU A 51 -3.34 10.18 10.53
CA GLU A 51 -2.52 9.15 9.87
C GLU A 51 -2.76 9.12 8.36
N VAL A 52 -4.04 8.97 7.97
CA VAL A 52 -4.46 9.01 6.56
C VAL A 52 -4.08 10.34 5.93
N LYS A 53 -4.34 11.47 6.59
CA LYS A 53 -3.98 12.81 6.09
C LYS A 53 -2.49 12.93 5.82
N ALA A 54 -1.64 12.46 6.74
CA ALA A 54 -0.20 12.47 6.56
C ALA A 54 0.21 11.63 5.33
N PHE A 55 -0.35 10.43 5.19
CA PHE A 55 -0.12 9.59 4.00
C PHE A 55 -0.50 10.31 2.70
N VAL A 56 -1.73 10.84 2.63
CA VAL A 56 -2.26 11.44 1.40
C VAL A 56 -1.48 12.70 1.00
N THR A 57 -1.02 13.48 1.98
CA THR A 57 -0.35 14.77 1.72
C THR A 57 1.16 14.66 1.55
N GLN A 58 1.81 13.72 2.24
CA GLN A 58 3.27 13.63 2.29
C GLN A 58 3.82 12.43 1.50
N ASP A 59 3.14 11.29 1.49
CA ASP A 59 3.66 10.06 0.90
C ASP A 59 3.17 9.82 -0.52
N ILE A 60 1.91 10.12 -0.85
CA ILE A 60 1.39 9.94 -2.22
C ILE A 60 2.30 10.58 -3.28
N PRO A 61 2.81 11.83 -3.12
CA PRO A 61 3.73 12.42 -4.10
C PRO A 61 5.00 11.61 -4.39
N LEU A 62 5.39 10.74 -3.45
CA LEU A 62 6.55 9.86 -3.56
C LEU A 62 6.24 8.56 -4.30
N TYR A 63 4.98 8.14 -4.41
CA TYR A 63 4.63 6.90 -5.08
C TYR A 63 4.38 7.11 -6.57
N HIS A 64 5.00 6.28 -7.41
CA HIS A 64 4.69 6.21 -8.83
C HIS A 64 3.30 5.59 -9.04
N ASN A 65 2.52 6.09 -10.00
CA ASN A 65 1.20 5.56 -10.36
C ASN A 65 0.15 5.57 -9.22
N LEU A 66 0.37 6.34 -8.15
CA LEU A 66 -0.59 6.56 -7.06
C LEU A 66 -0.95 8.03 -6.97
N VAL A 67 -2.24 8.34 -6.91
CA VAL A 67 -2.73 9.73 -6.85
C VAL A 67 -3.83 9.90 -5.81
N MET A 68 -4.01 11.12 -5.32
CA MET A 68 -5.18 11.49 -4.52
C MET A 68 -6.27 12.06 -5.45
N LYS A 69 -7.52 11.69 -5.21
CA LYS A 69 -8.70 12.37 -5.75
C LYS A 69 -9.62 12.81 -4.62
N HIS A 70 -9.94 14.09 -4.64
CA HIS A 70 -10.91 14.66 -3.71
C HIS A 70 -12.33 14.28 -4.14
N LEU A 71 -13.07 13.61 -3.25
CA LEU A 71 -14.48 13.30 -3.44
C LEU A 71 -15.30 13.81 -2.24
N PRO A 72 -16.23 14.76 -2.44
CA PRO A 72 -17.04 15.29 -1.35
C PRO A 72 -17.84 14.18 -0.65
N GLY A 73 -17.74 14.12 0.68
CA GLY A 73 -18.48 13.16 1.50
C GLY A 73 -17.97 11.71 1.47
N ALA A 74 -17.00 11.37 0.62
CA ALA A 74 -16.45 10.02 0.55
C ALA A 74 -15.51 9.70 1.72
N ASP A 75 -15.60 8.46 2.21
CA ASP A 75 -14.65 7.86 3.14
C ASP A 75 -13.27 7.67 2.46
N PRO A 76 -12.17 7.69 3.23
CA PRO A 76 -10.84 7.50 2.66
C PRO A 76 -10.62 6.04 2.24
N GLU A 77 -10.54 5.82 0.94
CA GLU A 77 -10.37 4.49 0.36
C GLU A 77 -9.25 4.49 -0.68
N LEU A 78 -8.40 3.46 -0.64
CA LEU A 78 -7.46 3.14 -1.69
C LEU A 78 -8.16 2.31 -2.76
N VAL A 79 -8.37 2.91 -3.92
CA VAL A 79 -8.96 2.30 -5.10
C VAL A 79 -7.83 1.76 -5.98
N LEU A 80 -7.80 0.45 -6.17
CA LEU A 80 -6.83 -0.25 -7.01
C LEU A 80 -7.36 -0.38 -8.42
N LEU A 81 -6.54 0.01 -9.40
CA LEU A 81 -6.96 0.20 -10.78
C LEU A 81 -6.13 -0.63 -11.74
N GLY A 82 -6.79 -1.17 -12.76
CA GLY A 82 -6.14 -1.81 -13.89
C GLY A 82 -5.57 -0.83 -14.91
N GLN A 83 -5.00 -1.36 -15.99
CA GLN A 83 -4.39 -0.58 -17.08
C GLN A 83 -5.38 0.32 -17.83
N ARG A 84 -6.67 -0.03 -17.85
CA ARG A 84 -7.75 0.73 -18.51
C ARG A 84 -8.58 1.55 -17.51
N PHE A 85 -8.08 1.73 -16.30
CA PHE A 85 -8.75 2.44 -15.20
C PHE A 85 -10.02 1.72 -14.70
N GLU A 86 -10.15 0.42 -14.99
CA GLU A 86 -11.13 -0.43 -14.33
C GLU A 86 -10.79 -0.54 -12.85
N GLU A 87 -11.80 -0.46 -12.00
CA GLU A 87 -11.65 -0.69 -10.58
C GLU A 87 -11.57 -2.19 -10.31
N LEU A 88 -10.49 -2.60 -9.65
CA LEU A 88 -10.23 -3.98 -9.30
C LEU A 88 -10.66 -4.29 -7.86
N GLU A 89 -10.34 -3.38 -6.94
CA GLU A 89 -10.55 -3.53 -5.50
C GLU A 89 -10.61 -2.13 -4.86
N ARG A 90 -11.35 -2.00 -3.74
CA ARG A 90 -11.34 -0.80 -2.88
C ARG A 90 -11.02 -1.20 -1.45
N ILE A 91 -10.10 -0.48 -0.83
CA ILE A 91 -9.57 -0.78 0.51
C ILE A 91 -9.84 0.41 1.43
N PRO A 92 -10.59 0.27 2.53
CA PRO A 92 -10.80 1.36 3.49
C PRO A 92 -9.51 1.67 4.26
N LEU A 93 -9.19 2.96 4.40
CA LEU A 93 -7.97 3.42 5.06
C LEU A 93 -8.22 4.02 6.45
N SER A 94 -9.49 4.27 6.82
CA SER A 94 -9.87 5.00 8.03
C SER A 94 -9.26 4.45 9.33
N ASP A 95 -9.09 3.13 9.41
CA ASP A 95 -8.62 2.44 10.60
C ASP A 95 -7.12 2.06 10.54
N MET A 96 -6.41 2.49 9.50
CA MET A 96 -4.99 2.15 9.29
C MET A 96 -4.06 3.31 9.69
N THR A 97 -2.90 2.98 10.25
CA THR A 97 -1.85 3.98 10.48
C THR A 97 -1.13 4.34 9.18
N ARG A 98 -0.41 5.46 9.17
CA ARG A 98 0.39 5.88 8.02
C ARG A 98 1.39 4.78 7.60
N GLU A 99 2.03 4.14 8.57
CA GLU A 99 3.01 3.08 8.36
C GLU A 99 2.36 1.85 7.75
N GLU A 100 1.19 1.45 8.24
CA GLU A 100 0.43 0.32 7.69
C GLU A 100 0.01 0.56 6.24
N ILE A 101 -0.44 1.79 5.92
CA ILE A 101 -0.80 2.16 4.55
C ILE A 101 0.43 2.12 3.64
N ASN A 102 1.57 2.67 4.08
CA ASN A 102 2.81 2.61 3.31
C ASN A 102 3.32 1.18 3.11
N ALA A 103 3.18 0.31 4.12
CA ALA A 103 3.54 -1.09 4.02
C ALA A 103 2.66 -1.81 3.00
N LEU A 104 1.33 -1.61 3.06
CA LEU A 104 0.38 -2.16 2.10
C LEU A 104 0.70 -1.72 0.67
N VAL A 105 0.92 -0.43 0.44
CA VAL A 105 1.20 0.10 -0.91
C VAL A 105 2.50 -0.47 -1.48
N GLN A 106 3.53 -0.65 -0.66
CA GLN A 106 4.77 -1.31 -1.08
C GLN A 106 4.56 -2.81 -1.34
N GLU A 107 3.77 -3.51 -0.53
CA GLU A 107 3.42 -4.92 -0.73
C GLU A 107 2.65 -5.15 -2.04
N LEU A 108 1.80 -4.19 -2.42
CA LEU A 108 1.11 -4.16 -3.71
C LEU A 108 2.05 -3.91 -4.90
N GLY A 109 3.32 -3.58 -4.66
CA GLY A 109 4.35 -3.41 -5.68
C GLY A 109 4.49 -1.98 -6.22
N PHE A 110 3.92 -0.97 -5.55
CA PHE A 110 4.13 0.41 -5.95
C PHE A 110 5.56 0.85 -5.64
N TYR A 111 6.18 1.51 -6.60
CA TYR A 111 7.51 2.09 -6.42
C TYR A 111 7.44 3.41 -5.66
N ARG A 112 8.29 3.55 -4.64
CA ARG A 112 8.47 4.79 -3.88
C ARG A 112 9.78 5.48 -4.31
N LYS A 113 9.66 6.71 -4.77
CA LYS A 113 10.78 7.61 -5.09
C LYS A 113 11.42 8.15 -3.81
N ALA A 114 12.68 8.58 -3.86
CA ALA A 114 13.32 9.23 -2.72
C ALA A 114 12.84 10.69 -2.57
N SER A 115 12.44 11.33 -3.67
CA SER A 115 11.79 12.65 -3.68
C SER A 115 10.70 12.78 -4.75
N PRO A 116 9.76 13.74 -4.65
CA PRO A 116 8.67 13.89 -5.61
C PRO A 116 9.12 14.15 -7.05
N ASP A 117 10.21 14.89 -7.25
CA ASP A 117 10.71 15.31 -8.56
C ASP A 117 11.71 14.32 -9.18
N GLU A 118 12.08 13.27 -8.44
CA GLU A 118 13.02 12.27 -8.91
C GLU A 118 12.41 11.40 -10.02
N ALA A 119 13.22 11.08 -11.03
CA ALA A 119 12.82 10.20 -12.10
C ALA A 119 12.64 8.76 -11.57
N VAL A 120 11.61 8.07 -12.09
CA VAL A 120 11.41 6.65 -11.81
C VAL A 120 12.41 5.84 -12.61
N PRO A 121 13.20 4.93 -11.99
CA PRO A 121 14.14 4.08 -12.71
C PRO A 121 13.43 3.21 -13.77
N PRO A 122 14.11 2.87 -14.89
CA PRO A 122 13.52 2.10 -15.99
C PRO A 122 12.79 0.82 -15.56
N GLU A 123 13.34 0.11 -14.57
CA GLU A 123 12.79 -1.14 -14.03
C GLU A 123 11.44 -0.94 -13.32
N TYR A 124 11.13 0.26 -12.84
CA TYR A 124 9.91 0.59 -12.10
C TYR A 124 8.92 1.44 -12.89
N LEU A 125 9.21 1.78 -14.15
CA LEU A 125 8.32 2.60 -14.99
C LEU A 125 6.91 2.02 -15.11
N ARG A 126 6.80 0.68 -15.07
CA ARG A 126 5.53 -0.05 -15.14
C ARG A 126 4.94 -0.39 -13.78
N ALA A 127 5.69 -0.26 -12.68
CA ALA A 127 5.22 -0.62 -11.35
C ALA A 127 3.93 0.14 -10.98
N PRO A 128 2.95 -0.50 -10.32
CA PRO A 128 2.90 -1.90 -9.86
C PRO A 128 2.54 -2.95 -10.94
N ALA A 129 2.31 -2.57 -12.20
CA ALA A 129 2.01 -3.55 -13.24
C ALA A 129 3.20 -4.48 -13.45
N ARG A 130 2.95 -5.78 -13.25
CA ARG A 130 3.92 -6.81 -13.61
C ARG A 130 4.00 -6.89 -15.14
N PRO A 131 5.18 -7.10 -15.72
CA PRO A 131 5.28 -7.53 -17.11
C PRO A 131 4.43 -8.79 -17.28
N ALA A 132 3.66 -8.89 -18.37
CA ALA A 132 3.01 -10.15 -18.69
C ALA A 132 4.08 -11.23 -18.74
N GLU A 133 3.90 -12.33 -18.01
CA GLU A 133 4.82 -13.48 -18.08
C GLU A 133 5.01 -13.84 -19.56
N GLY A 134 6.23 -13.66 -20.08
CA GLY A 134 6.59 -14.00 -21.46
C GLY A 134 6.64 -12.85 -22.48
N ALA A 135 6.56 -11.57 -22.09
CA ALA A 135 6.91 -10.50 -23.03
C ALA A 135 8.44 -10.51 -23.29
N PRO A 136 8.91 -10.79 -24.53
CA PRO A 136 10.34 -10.77 -24.81
C PRO A 136 10.87 -9.36 -24.60
N ASP A 137 12.03 -9.28 -23.95
CA ASP A 137 12.83 -8.08 -23.85
C ASP A 137 13.16 -7.63 -25.28
N ARG A 138 12.38 -6.69 -25.82
CA ARG A 138 12.71 -6.02 -27.09
C ARG A 138 13.81 -5.00 -26.80
N ALA A 139 14.95 -5.50 -26.36
CA ALA A 139 16.23 -4.84 -26.53
C ALA A 139 16.80 -5.41 -27.84
N ASP A 140 16.39 -4.85 -28.98
CA ASP A 140 17.06 -4.94 -30.29
C ASP A 140 16.21 -4.20 -31.34
N LEU A 141 16.44 -2.88 -31.46
CA LEU A 141 16.09 -2.09 -32.66
C LEU A 141 17.00 -0.87 -32.78
#